data_AF-A0A932SDS9-F1
#
_entry.id   AF-A0A932SDS9-F1
#
_cell.length_a   1.000
_cell.length_b   1.000
_cell.length_c   1.000
_cell.angle_alpha   90.00
_cell.angle_beta   90.00
_cell.angle_gamma   90.00
#
_symmetry.space_group_name_H-M   'P 1'
#
loop_
_entity.id
_entity.type
_entity.pdbx_description
1 polymer ?
#
loop_
_entity_poly.entity_id
_entity_poly.type
_entity_poly.pdbx_seq_one_letter_code
_entity_poly.pdbx_strand_id
1 'polypeptide(L)'
;MINVEDFREASLQLDNSLAEANLISFPIRLQRAELAADILSFSPVFREIHIKAVQDCVEQTRLFNVLEAENPIKHFDTLGEMQDNFTDKESREKLDRYFDQSKQLMRMTDKSSASLRVGYKAFFYFIRTYHDSLYKTLLSIIRQQAGRASAMTDTFDHKKKEFKLNNPVAQIIRTSYPDYINWFLSWREKRNAIKTGVGIAYIGPSYDLGISFNKLNENGEFIPNFEVIRITDVISALTASTKITSIAQKEVIHRIH
;
A
#
# COMPACT_ATOMS: atom_id res chain seq x y z
N MET A 1 17.15 -4.90 -6.15
CA MET A 1 15.74 -4.78 -5.71
C MET A 1 15.79 -4.47 -4.24
N ILE A 2 15.30 -3.30 -3.82
CA ILE A 2 15.39 -2.91 -2.40
C ILE A 2 14.51 -3.84 -1.58
N ASN A 3 15.07 -4.49 -0.57
CA ASN A 3 14.33 -5.35 0.37
C ASN A 3 14.13 -4.62 1.71
N VAL A 4 13.34 -5.20 2.61
CA VAL A 4 13.07 -4.64 3.95
C VAL A 4 14.35 -4.46 4.76
N GLU A 5 15.40 -5.25 4.50
CA GLU A 5 16.68 -5.16 5.19
C GLU A 5 17.49 -3.92 4.77
N ASP A 6 17.42 -3.50 3.50
CA ASP A 6 18.04 -2.24 3.07
C ASP A 6 17.40 -1.03 3.80
N PHE A 7 16.08 -1.08 4.00
CA PHE A 7 15.38 -0.05 4.77
C PHE A 7 15.78 -0.09 6.27
N ARG A 8 15.93 -1.30 6.83
CA ARG A 8 16.43 -1.50 8.20
C ARG A 8 17.83 -0.90 8.36
N GLU A 9 18.74 -1.25 7.45
CA GLU A 9 20.12 -0.78 7.49
C GLU A 9 20.19 0.74 7.40
N ALA A 10 19.51 1.35 6.41
CA ALA A 10 19.47 2.80 6.28
C ALA A 10 18.89 3.48 7.52
N SER A 11 17.85 2.89 8.13
CA SER A 11 17.22 3.42 9.34
C SER A 11 18.15 3.38 10.55
N LEU A 12 18.89 2.28 10.73
CA LEU A 12 19.88 2.11 11.80
C LEU A 12 21.07 3.05 11.62
N GLN A 13 21.59 3.15 10.39
CA GLN A 13 22.69 4.04 10.09
C GLN A 13 22.32 5.51 10.36
N LEU A 14 21.11 5.93 9.96
CA LEU A 14 20.61 7.26 10.29
C LEU A 14 20.51 7.48 11.81
N ASP A 15 20.00 6.51 12.57
CA ASP A 15 19.90 6.64 14.04
C ASP A 15 21.27 6.82 14.70
N ASN A 16 22.26 6.04 14.28
CA ASN A 16 23.62 6.13 14.78
C ASN A 16 24.21 7.51 14.51
N SER A 17 24.12 7.99 13.26
CA SER A 17 24.59 9.34 12.90
C SER A 17 23.87 10.43 13.70
N LEU A 18 22.54 10.31 13.90
CA LEU A 18 21.77 11.29 14.68
C LEU A 18 22.14 11.27 16.17
N ALA A 19 22.46 10.10 16.72
CA ALA A 19 22.91 9.97 18.11
C ALA A 19 24.28 10.62 18.33
N GLU A 20 25.20 10.45 17.40
CA GLU A 20 26.54 11.03 17.44
C GLU A 20 26.51 12.55 17.27
N ALA A 21 25.71 13.05 16.31
CA ALA A 21 25.70 14.47 15.96
C ALA A 21 25.05 15.38 17.00
N ASN A 22 24.13 14.83 17.83
CA ASN A 22 23.29 15.57 18.77
C ASN A 22 22.58 16.80 18.14
N LEU A 23 22.23 16.70 16.85
CA LEU A 23 21.62 17.81 16.07
C LEU A 23 20.11 17.91 16.24
N ILE A 24 19.48 16.87 16.76
CA ILE A 24 18.01 16.75 16.80
C ILE A 24 17.52 16.47 18.21
N SER A 25 16.32 16.97 18.53
CA SER A 25 15.70 16.70 19.83
C SER A 25 15.32 15.22 19.96
N PHE A 26 15.43 14.70 21.19
CA PHE A 26 15.06 13.31 21.49
C PHE A 26 13.65 12.93 21.02
N PRO A 27 12.59 13.75 21.20
CA PRO A 27 11.25 13.39 20.74
C PRO A 27 11.14 13.20 19.22
N ILE A 28 11.83 14.02 18.40
CA ILE A 28 11.81 13.89 16.94
C ILE A 28 12.54 12.62 16.51
N ARG A 29 13.70 12.34 17.12
CA ARG A 29 14.46 11.11 16.87
C ARG A 29 13.64 9.87 17.19
N LEU A 30 13.05 9.84 18.39
CA LEU A 30 12.24 8.72 18.87
C LEU A 30 11.02 8.50 17.97
N GLN A 31 10.27 9.56 17.64
CA GLN A 31 9.11 9.45 16.75
C GLN A 31 9.48 8.82 15.40
N ARG A 32 10.59 9.24 14.78
CA ARG A 32 11.06 8.65 13.52
C ARG A 32 11.45 7.18 13.69
N ALA A 33 12.10 6.83 14.80
CA ALA A 33 12.51 5.45 15.10
C ALA A 33 11.33 4.50 15.32
N GLU A 34 10.34 4.91 16.10
CA GLU A 34 9.11 4.15 16.28
C GLU A 34 8.39 3.90 14.94
N LEU A 35 8.29 4.93 14.09
CA LEU A 35 7.65 4.78 12.77
C LEU A 35 8.45 3.89 11.80
N ALA A 36 9.79 3.87 11.91
CA ALA A 36 10.61 2.91 11.17
C ALA A 36 10.36 1.48 11.70
N ALA A 37 10.29 1.31 13.02
CA ALA A 37 10.01 0.04 13.67
C ALA A 37 8.61 -0.49 13.32
N ASP A 38 7.60 0.38 13.21
CA ASP A 38 6.26 0.03 12.73
C ASP A 38 6.30 -0.57 11.33
N ILE A 39 7.00 0.07 10.38
CA ILE A 39 7.16 -0.44 9.02
C ILE A 39 7.87 -1.80 9.03
N LEU A 40 8.97 -1.93 9.79
CA LEU A 40 9.75 -3.16 9.87
C LEU A 40 8.97 -4.32 10.50
N SER A 41 8.22 -4.04 11.57
CA SER A 41 7.41 -5.03 12.29
C SER A 41 6.18 -5.44 11.49
N PHE A 42 5.60 -4.51 10.73
CA PHE A 42 4.44 -4.78 9.89
C PHE A 42 4.79 -5.47 8.57
N SER A 43 6.00 -5.27 8.05
CA SER A 43 6.44 -5.88 6.78
C SER A 43 6.26 -7.41 6.71
N PRO A 44 6.67 -8.23 7.72
CA PRO A 44 6.42 -9.67 7.71
C PRO A 44 4.92 -10.00 7.79
N VAL A 45 4.14 -9.27 8.59
CA VAL A 45 2.68 -9.45 8.69
C VAL A 45 2.01 -9.17 7.35
N PHE A 46 2.39 -8.08 6.68
CA PHE A 46 1.88 -7.75 5.36
C PHE A 46 2.23 -8.82 4.32
N ARG A 47 3.46 -9.34 4.36
CA ARG A 47 3.90 -10.44 3.49
C ARG A 47 3.05 -11.69 3.70
N GLU A 48 2.78 -12.09 4.94
CA GLU A 48 1.92 -13.24 5.25
C GLU A 48 0.50 -13.05 4.75
N ILE A 49 -0.08 -11.85 4.94
CA ILE A 49 -1.39 -11.49 4.39
C ILE A 49 -1.41 -11.62 2.86
N HIS A 50 -0.39 -11.12 2.18
CA HIS A 50 -0.29 -11.18 0.73
C HIS A 50 -0.14 -12.61 0.22
N ILE A 51 0.78 -13.40 0.80
CA ILE A 51 0.95 -14.83 0.48
C ILE A 51 -0.36 -15.60 0.67
N LYS A 52 -1.06 -15.38 1.79
CA LYS A 52 -2.33 -16.06 2.08
C LYS A 52 -3.39 -15.71 1.04
N ALA A 53 -3.49 -14.44 0.64
CA ALA A 53 -4.41 -14.02 -0.42
C ALA A 53 -4.05 -14.67 -1.77
N VAL A 54 -2.77 -14.77 -2.12
CA VAL A 54 -2.31 -15.50 -3.32
C VAL A 54 -2.73 -16.96 -3.27
N GLN A 55 -2.47 -17.65 -2.16
CA GLN A 55 -2.82 -19.05 -1.98
C GLN A 55 -4.32 -19.28 -2.09
N ASP A 56 -5.14 -18.44 -1.43
CA ASP A 56 -6.60 -18.55 -1.49
C ASP A 56 -7.15 -18.29 -2.89
N CYS A 57 -6.55 -17.36 -3.63
CA CYS A 57 -6.91 -17.10 -5.02
C CYS A 57 -6.58 -18.28 -5.93
N VAL A 58 -5.38 -18.84 -5.80
CA VAL A 58 -4.94 -20.00 -6.58
C VAL A 58 -5.85 -21.20 -6.31
N GLU A 59 -6.16 -21.45 -5.03
CA GLU A 59 -7.06 -22.54 -4.64
C GLU A 59 -8.49 -22.30 -5.16
N GLN A 60 -8.99 -21.07 -5.10
CA GLN A 60 -10.29 -20.73 -5.68
C GLN A 60 -10.31 -20.99 -7.19
N THR A 61 -9.28 -20.59 -7.93
CA THR A 61 -9.16 -20.86 -9.37
C THR A 61 -9.10 -22.36 -9.65
N ARG A 62 -8.33 -23.12 -8.86
CA ARG A 62 -8.23 -24.58 -8.99
C ARG A 62 -9.58 -25.25 -8.80
N LEU A 63 -10.28 -24.90 -7.73
CA LEU A 63 -11.60 -25.46 -7.43
C LEU A 63 -12.64 -25.02 -8.48
N PHE A 64 -12.60 -23.78 -8.94
CA PHE A 64 -13.47 -23.30 -10.03
C PHE A 64 -13.28 -24.12 -11.31
N ASN A 65 -12.03 -24.40 -11.69
CA ASN A 65 -11.74 -25.24 -12.87
C ASN A 65 -12.24 -26.68 -12.71
N VAL A 66 -12.15 -27.24 -11.49
CA VAL A 66 -12.71 -28.57 -11.18
C VAL A 66 -14.24 -28.54 -11.31
N LEU A 67 -14.89 -27.52 -10.73
CA LEU A 67 -16.35 -27.35 -10.84
C LEU A 67 -16.80 -27.19 -12.30
N GLU A 68 -16.08 -26.41 -13.11
CA GLU A 68 -16.39 -26.23 -14.53
C GLU A 68 -16.24 -27.56 -15.31
N ALA A 69 -15.24 -28.38 -14.96
CA ALA A 69 -15.03 -29.68 -15.57
C ALA A 69 -16.09 -30.73 -15.15
N GLU A 70 -16.49 -30.72 -13.89
CA GLU A 70 -17.49 -31.65 -13.33
C GLU A 70 -18.93 -31.26 -13.67
N ASN A 71 -19.19 -29.96 -13.86
CA ASN A 71 -20.50 -29.41 -14.20
C ASN A 71 -20.35 -28.44 -15.37
N PRO A 72 -20.27 -28.94 -16.62
CA PRO A 72 -20.20 -28.12 -17.81
C PRO A 72 -21.56 -27.50 -18.14
N ILE A 73 -22.24 -26.92 -17.14
CA ILE A 73 -23.40 -26.04 -17.35
C ILE A 73 -22.87 -24.73 -17.93
N LYS A 74 -22.27 -24.83 -19.11
CA LYS A 74 -22.06 -23.75 -20.04
C LYS A 74 -23.43 -23.45 -20.62
N HIS A 75 -23.82 -22.18 -20.59
CA HIS A 75 -25.07 -21.63 -21.16
C HIS A 75 -26.30 -21.61 -20.24
N PHE A 76 -26.20 -20.89 -19.13
CA PHE A 76 -27.34 -20.07 -18.74
C PHE A 76 -26.86 -18.64 -18.59
N ASP A 77 -27.47 -17.73 -19.33
CA ASP A 77 -27.10 -16.32 -19.33
C ASP A 77 -27.58 -15.63 -18.03
N THR A 78 -28.50 -16.28 -17.30
CA THR A 78 -28.95 -15.84 -15.98
C THR A 78 -29.29 -16.99 -15.03
N LEU A 79 -29.14 -16.74 -13.72
CA LEU A 79 -29.54 -17.65 -12.62
C LEU A 79 -31.03 -18.06 -12.68
N GLY A 80 -31.89 -17.26 -13.32
CA GLY A 80 -33.32 -17.56 -13.49
C GLY A 80 -33.57 -18.71 -14.47
N GLU A 81 -32.81 -18.80 -15.55
CA GLU A 81 -32.96 -19.87 -16.55
C GLU A 81 -32.52 -21.25 -16.01
N MET A 82 -31.59 -21.26 -15.04
CA MET A 82 -31.24 -22.48 -14.28
C MET A 82 -32.35 -22.93 -13.34
N GLN A 83 -33.17 -22.03 -12.82
CA GLN A 83 -34.19 -22.39 -11.82
C GLN A 83 -35.45 -22.95 -12.47
N ASP A 84 -35.79 -22.47 -13.67
CA ASP A 84 -36.99 -22.89 -14.41
C ASP A 84 -36.80 -24.22 -15.18
N ASN A 85 -35.57 -24.57 -15.54
CA ASN A 85 -35.28 -25.80 -16.32
C ASN A 85 -35.02 -27.05 -15.45
N PHE A 86 -34.83 -26.92 -14.14
CA PHE A 86 -34.48 -28.02 -13.23
C PHE A 86 -35.73 -28.47 -12.45
N THR A 87 -36.61 -29.22 -13.14
CA THR A 87 -37.90 -29.66 -12.60
C THR A 87 -37.84 -30.99 -11.85
N ASP A 88 -36.87 -31.85 -12.16
CA ASP A 88 -36.69 -33.14 -11.47
C ASP A 88 -35.81 -33.02 -10.20
N LYS A 89 -35.96 -34.01 -9.31
CA LYS A 89 -35.30 -34.04 -8.00
C LYS A 89 -33.78 -34.11 -8.10
N GLU A 90 -33.24 -34.88 -9.04
CA GLU A 90 -31.80 -35.09 -9.20
C GLU A 90 -31.11 -33.81 -9.69
N SER A 91 -31.76 -33.13 -10.63
CA SER A 91 -31.39 -31.81 -11.12
C SER A 91 -31.33 -30.76 -9.99
N ARG A 92 -32.35 -30.69 -9.13
CA ARG A 92 -32.33 -29.77 -7.97
C ARG A 92 -31.19 -30.07 -7.00
N GLU A 93 -30.93 -31.34 -6.71
CA GLU A 93 -29.82 -31.76 -5.84
C GLU A 93 -28.43 -31.44 -6.44
N LYS A 94 -28.29 -31.40 -7.78
CA LYS A 94 -27.06 -30.93 -8.45
C LYS A 94 -26.91 -29.41 -8.33
N LEU A 95 -28.00 -28.67 -8.52
CA LEU A 95 -28.01 -27.22 -8.42
C LEU A 95 -27.69 -26.73 -6.99
N ASP A 96 -28.28 -27.36 -5.97
CA ASP A 96 -28.00 -27.04 -4.57
C ASP A 96 -26.52 -27.29 -4.21
N ARG A 97 -25.96 -28.43 -4.66
CA ARG A 97 -24.53 -28.72 -4.49
C ARG A 97 -23.64 -27.68 -5.17
N TYR A 98 -23.98 -27.27 -6.38
CA TYR A 98 -23.25 -26.21 -7.10
C TYR A 98 -23.30 -24.87 -6.35
N PHE A 99 -24.47 -24.50 -5.81
CA PHE A 99 -24.60 -23.28 -5.00
C PHE A 99 -23.79 -23.33 -3.72
N ASP A 100 -23.79 -24.46 -3.01
CA ASP A 100 -23.02 -24.60 -1.78
C ASP A 100 -21.52 -24.58 -2.04
N GLN A 101 -21.05 -25.23 -3.11
CA GLN A 101 -19.66 -25.15 -3.56
C GLN A 101 -19.28 -23.72 -3.96
N SER A 102 -20.15 -23.01 -4.70
CA SER A 102 -19.92 -21.61 -5.09
C SER A 102 -19.86 -20.66 -3.87
N LYS A 103 -20.76 -20.84 -2.89
CA LYS A 103 -20.72 -20.09 -1.63
C LYS A 103 -19.43 -20.36 -0.85
N GLN A 104 -18.97 -21.61 -0.82
CA GLN A 104 -17.71 -21.98 -0.17
C GLN A 104 -16.53 -21.27 -0.84
N LEU A 105 -16.50 -21.23 -2.19
CA LEU A 105 -15.48 -20.51 -2.95
C LEU A 105 -15.46 -19.01 -2.65
N MET A 106 -16.63 -18.36 -2.60
CA MET A 106 -16.72 -16.93 -2.26
C MET A 106 -16.18 -16.66 -0.84
N ARG A 107 -16.60 -17.47 0.14
CA ARG A 107 -16.18 -17.34 1.54
C ARG A 107 -14.68 -17.50 1.74
N MET A 108 -14.01 -18.35 0.95
CA MET A 108 -12.55 -18.54 1.02
C MET A 108 -11.81 -17.24 0.71
N THR A 109 -12.23 -16.50 -0.32
CA THR A 109 -11.58 -15.26 -0.72
C THR A 109 -12.06 -14.02 0.03
N ASP A 110 -13.23 -14.04 0.66
CA ASP A 110 -13.75 -12.89 1.40
C ASP A 110 -12.84 -12.48 2.56
N LYS A 111 -12.36 -13.46 3.33
CA LYS A 111 -11.51 -13.20 4.49
C LYS A 111 -10.12 -12.70 4.07
N SER A 112 -9.48 -13.38 3.13
CA SER A 112 -8.14 -13.01 2.66
C SER A 112 -8.15 -11.70 1.87
N SER A 113 -9.18 -11.43 1.07
CA SER A 113 -9.36 -10.13 0.42
C SER A 113 -9.56 -9.01 1.44
N ALA A 114 -10.36 -9.22 2.50
CA ALA A 114 -10.52 -8.24 3.56
C ALA A 114 -9.19 -7.94 4.28
N SER A 115 -8.45 -8.98 4.68
CA SER A 115 -7.12 -8.83 5.27
C SER A 115 -6.15 -8.11 4.34
N LEU A 116 -6.14 -8.44 3.05
CA LEU A 116 -5.27 -7.79 2.07
C LEU A 116 -5.57 -6.29 1.95
N ARG A 117 -6.86 -5.92 1.87
CA ARG A 117 -7.28 -4.51 1.84
C ARG A 117 -6.82 -3.76 3.08
N VAL A 118 -7.02 -4.33 4.27
CA VAL A 118 -6.54 -3.74 5.53
C VAL A 118 -5.01 -3.61 5.52
N GLY A 119 -4.33 -4.64 5.02
CA GLY A 119 -2.88 -4.69 4.89
C GLY A 119 -2.32 -3.51 4.10
N TYR A 120 -2.85 -3.29 2.89
CA TYR A 120 -2.45 -2.15 2.05
C TYR A 120 -2.78 -0.82 2.72
N LYS A 121 -3.97 -0.67 3.32
CA LYS A 121 -4.35 0.56 4.03
C LYS A 121 -3.33 0.89 5.13
N ALA A 122 -3.01 -0.07 5.99
CA ALA A 122 -2.02 0.11 7.04
C ALA A 122 -0.66 0.54 6.48
N PHE A 123 -0.20 -0.12 5.41
CA PHE A 123 1.06 0.21 4.74
C PHE A 123 1.10 1.66 4.23
N PHE A 124 0.01 2.13 3.58
CA PHE A 124 -0.09 3.54 3.15
C PHE A 124 0.02 4.53 4.31
N TYR A 125 -0.57 4.21 5.47
CA TYR A 125 -0.49 5.06 6.66
C TYR A 125 0.90 5.06 7.27
N PHE A 126 1.54 3.90 7.45
CA PHE A 126 2.89 3.81 8.00
C PHE A 126 3.92 4.53 7.13
N ILE A 127 3.92 4.28 5.82
CA ILE A 127 4.82 4.99 4.89
C ILE A 127 4.57 6.50 4.96
N ARG A 128 3.31 6.95 4.89
CA ARG A 128 3.02 8.39 4.88
C ARG A 128 3.49 9.09 6.16
N THR A 129 3.23 8.50 7.31
CA THR A 129 3.60 9.05 8.62
C THR A 129 5.11 9.03 8.84
N TYR A 130 5.79 7.97 8.40
CA TYR A 130 7.25 7.90 8.40
C TYR A 130 7.89 9.04 7.60
N HIS A 131 7.41 9.28 6.37
CA HIS A 131 7.91 10.39 5.54
C HIS A 131 7.66 11.77 6.18
N ASP A 132 6.54 11.97 6.88
CA ASP A 132 6.31 13.20 7.65
C ASP A 132 7.31 13.36 8.80
N SER A 133 7.66 12.27 9.48
CA SER A 133 8.68 12.29 10.53
C SER A 133 10.08 12.53 9.98
N LEU A 134 10.42 11.97 8.82
CA LEU A 134 11.66 12.25 8.11
C LEU A 134 11.78 13.72 7.72
N TYR A 135 10.70 14.36 7.29
CA TYR A 135 10.70 15.79 7.01
C TYR A 135 11.05 16.63 8.25
N LYS A 136 10.47 16.31 9.41
CA LYS A 136 10.81 16.95 10.69
C LYS A 136 12.26 16.71 11.09
N THR A 137 12.76 15.50 10.84
CA THR A 137 14.15 15.12 11.07
C THR A 137 15.08 15.97 10.21
N LEU A 138 14.81 16.07 8.90
CA LEU A 138 15.56 16.88 7.95
C LEU A 138 15.56 18.37 8.32
N LEU A 139 14.41 18.93 8.70
CA LEU A 139 14.33 20.31 9.21
C LEU A 139 15.23 20.52 10.43
N SER A 140 15.22 19.56 11.37
CA SER A 140 16.03 19.65 12.59
C SER A 140 17.53 19.56 12.29
N ILE A 141 17.94 18.68 11.37
CA ILE A 141 19.35 18.56 10.92
C ILE A 141 19.87 19.88 10.38
N ILE A 142 19.05 20.62 9.62
CA ILE A 142 19.42 21.93 9.07
C ILE A 142 19.12 23.10 10.03
N ARG A 143 18.89 22.82 11.32
CA ARG A 143 18.62 23.80 12.39
C ARG A 143 17.38 24.68 12.15
N GLN A 144 16.40 24.16 11.42
CA GLN A 144 15.08 24.78 11.31
C GLN A 144 14.09 24.14 12.29
N GLN A 145 13.17 24.97 12.80
CA GLN A 145 12.16 24.51 13.74
C GLN A 145 11.12 23.65 13.03
N ALA A 146 11.01 22.39 13.43
CA ALA A 146 9.90 21.52 13.04
C ALA A 146 8.66 21.87 13.87
N GLY A 147 7.62 22.40 13.22
CA GLY A 147 6.32 22.63 13.83
C GLY A 147 5.53 21.35 14.01
N ARG A 148 4.48 21.38 14.85
CA ARG A 148 3.58 20.23 15.05
C ARG A 148 2.95 19.75 13.73
N ALA A 149 2.62 20.69 12.84
CA ALA A 149 2.01 20.45 11.55
C ALA A 149 3.00 20.21 10.40
N SER A 150 4.32 20.23 10.67
CA SER A 150 5.34 20.01 9.64
C SER A 150 5.17 18.63 8.99
N ALA A 151 5.05 18.62 7.68
CA ALA A 151 4.80 17.43 6.89
C ALA A 151 5.65 17.44 5.61
N MET A 152 5.99 16.26 5.09
CA MET A 152 6.71 16.11 3.83
C MET A 152 5.98 16.77 2.66
N THR A 153 4.66 16.96 2.75
CA THR A 153 3.90 17.76 1.77
C THR A 153 4.36 19.20 1.64
N ASP A 154 5.00 19.75 2.68
CA ASP A 154 5.45 21.13 2.72
C ASP A 154 6.65 21.37 1.79
N THR A 155 7.29 20.33 1.27
CA THR A 155 8.37 20.45 0.26
C THR A 155 7.85 20.69 -1.15
N PHE A 156 6.54 20.60 -1.38
CA PHE A 156 5.95 20.61 -2.73
C PHE A 156 4.89 21.69 -2.91
N ASP A 157 4.79 22.22 -4.13
CA ASP A 157 3.60 22.90 -4.63
C ASP A 157 2.69 21.85 -5.28
N HIS A 158 1.56 21.56 -4.64
CA HIS A 158 0.62 20.54 -5.12
C HIS A 158 -0.06 20.91 -6.43
N LYS A 159 -0.23 22.20 -6.73
CA LYS A 159 -0.90 22.64 -7.97
C LYS A 159 0.04 22.52 -9.16
N LYS A 160 1.31 22.91 -8.94
CA LYS A 160 2.34 22.89 -10.00
C LYS A 160 3.05 21.55 -10.14
N LYS A 161 2.92 20.66 -9.15
CA LYS A 161 3.68 19.41 -9.05
C LYS A 161 5.19 19.67 -9.12
N GLU A 162 5.65 20.66 -8.35
CA GLU A 162 7.05 21.11 -8.30
C GLU A 162 7.57 21.21 -6.86
N PHE A 163 8.89 21.13 -6.69
CA PHE A 163 9.52 21.41 -5.41
C PHE A 163 9.45 22.91 -5.09
N LYS A 164 9.12 23.24 -3.84
CA LYS A 164 9.14 24.63 -3.36
C LYS A 164 10.57 25.11 -3.19
N LEU A 165 11.00 26.03 -4.05
CA LEU A 165 12.38 26.55 -4.03
C LEU A 165 12.74 27.31 -2.75
N ASN A 166 11.76 27.82 -2.00
CA ASN A 166 11.99 28.48 -0.71
C ASN A 166 12.06 27.51 0.48
N ASN A 167 11.84 26.22 0.27
CA ASN A 167 11.94 25.20 1.31
C ASN A 167 13.31 24.50 1.21
N PRO A 168 14.20 24.63 2.21
CA PRO A 168 15.55 24.06 2.13
C PRO A 168 15.54 22.52 2.03
N VAL A 169 14.60 21.84 2.70
CA VAL A 169 14.47 20.38 2.58
C VAL A 169 14.02 20.00 1.17
N ALA A 170 13.16 20.80 0.54
CA ALA A 170 12.79 20.59 -0.85
C ALA A 170 14.00 20.68 -1.79
N GLN A 171 14.93 21.61 -1.53
CA GLN A 171 16.16 21.72 -2.32
C GLN A 171 17.08 20.50 -2.14
N ILE A 172 17.25 20.02 -0.90
CA ILE A 172 18.05 18.82 -0.59
C ILE A 172 17.49 17.60 -1.34
N ILE A 173 16.18 17.39 -1.25
CA ILE A 173 15.51 16.27 -1.90
C ILE A 173 15.54 16.43 -3.42
N ARG A 174 15.28 17.63 -3.96
CA ARG A 174 15.32 17.88 -5.41
C ARG A 174 16.68 17.54 -6.02
N THR A 175 17.75 17.91 -5.34
CA THR A 175 19.13 17.66 -5.81
C THR A 175 19.47 16.18 -5.73
N SER A 176 19.07 15.49 -4.66
CA SER A 176 19.48 14.10 -4.41
C SER A 176 18.54 13.06 -5.02
N TYR A 177 17.26 13.39 -5.18
CA TYR A 177 16.21 12.50 -5.68
C TYR A 177 15.11 13.30 -6.40
N PRO A 178 15.38 13.79 -7.63
CA PRO A 178 14.46 14.68 -8.36
C PRO A 178 13.09 14.04 -8.65
N ASP A 179 13.04 12.72 -8.92
CA ASP A 179 11.77 12.03 -9.22
C ASP A 179 10.90 11.76 -8.00
N TYR A 180 11.40 12.05 -6.78
CA TYR A 180 10.69 11.79 -5.54
C TYR A 180 9.32 12.46 -5.49
N ILE A 181 9.18 13.66 -6.06
CA ILE A 181 7.92 14.40 -6.08
C ILE A 181 6.80 13.63 -6.78
N ASN A 182 7.08 13.06 -7.95
CA ASN A 182 6.10 12.33 -8.74
C ASN A 182 5.62 11.10 -7.98
N TRP A 183 6.56 10.36 -7.40
CA TRP A 183 6.25 9.22 -6.55
C TRP A 183 5.43 9.61 -5.31
N PHE A 184 5.88 10.61 -4.55
CA PHE A 184 5.26 10.99 -3.29
C PHE A 184 3.85 11.55 -3.48
N LEU A 185 3.64 12.35 -4.53
CA LEU A 185 2.32 12.89 -4.85
C LEU A 185 1.35 11.76 -5.22
N SER A 186 1.77 10.80 -6.06
CA SER A 186 0.97 9.61 -6.36
C SER A 186 0.63 8.81 -5.10
N TRP A 187 1.64 8.51 -4.26
CA TRP A 187 1.44 7.77 -3.00
C TRP A 187 0.49 8.49 -2.04
N ARG A 188 0.61 9.81 -1.95
CA ARG A 188 -0.26 10.66 -1.13
C ARG A 188 -1.70 10.64 -1.63
N GLU A 189 -1.91 10.73 -2.94
CA GLU A 189 -3.25 10.68 -3.54
C GLU A 189 -3.93 9.35 -3.22
N LYS A 190 -3.22 8.23 -3.35
CA LYS A 190 -3.68 6.89 -2.96
C LYS A 190 -4.10 6.83 -1.49
N ARG A 191 -3.25 7.32 -0.58
CA ARG A 191 -3.55 7.40 0.86
C ARG A 191 -4.77 8.29 1.13
N ASN A 192 -4.87 9.44 0.47
CA ASN A 192 -5.99 10.36 0.65
C ASN A 192 -7.31 9.74 0.19
N ALA A 193 -7.32 8.98 -0.91
CA ALA A 193 -8.50 8.24 -1.36
C ALA A 193 -8.95 7.22 -0.30
N ILE A 194 -8.00 6.49 0.31
CA ILE A 194 -8.29 5.59 1.44
C ILE A 194 -8.93 6.35 2.61
N LYS A 195 -8.36 7.51 2.97
CA LYS A 195 -8.85 8.35 4.07
C LYS A 195 -10.28 8.85 3.84
N THR A 196 -10.65 9.15 2.59
CA THR A 196 -12.00 9.61 2.22
C THR A 196 -13.00 8.47 2.04
N GLY A 197 -12.62 7.22 2.34
CA GLY A 197 -13.52 6.07 2.30
C GLY A 197 -13.71 5.46 0.92
N VAL A 198 -12.72 5.57 0.02
CA VAL A 198 -12.78 4.91 -1.29
C VAL A 198 -13.02 3.40 -1.13
N GLY A 199 -13.89 2.85 -1.97
CA GLY A 199 -14.08 1.40 -2.05
C GLY A 199 -12.78 0.75 -2.50
N ILE A 200 -12.39 -0.35 -1.87
CA ILE A 200 -11.22 -1.12 -2.30
C ILE A 200 -11.70 -2.48 -2.82
N ALA A 201 -11.47 -2.74 -4.09
CA ALA A 201 -11.70 -4.04 -4.67
C ALA A 201 -10.41 -4.86 -4.71
N TYR A 202 -10.61 -6.16 -4.63
CA TYR A 202 -9.58 -7.15 -4.84
C TYR A 202 -9.45 -7.39 -6.35
N ILE A 203 -8.23 -7.32 -6.89
CA ILE A 203 -7.97 -7.56 -8.31
C ILE A 203 -7.23 -8.89 -8.45
N GLY A 204 -7.82 -9.80 -9.22
CA GLY A 204 -7.30 -11.13 -9.51
C GLY A 204 -6.05 -11.13 -10.41
N PRO A 205 -5.47 -12.32 -10.64
CA PRO A 205 -4.10 -12.46 -11.09
C PRO A 205 -3.98 -12.40 -12.61
N SER A 206 -4.05 -11.21 -13.20
CA SER A 206 -3.57 -11.03 -14.57
C SER A 206 -2.04 -11.13 -14.62
N TYR A 207 -1.36 -10.68 -13.55
CA TYR A 207 0.12 -10.65 -13.43
C TYR A 207 0.61 -10.74 -11.97
N ASP A 208 -0.13 -10.15 -11.02
CA ASP A 208 0.08 -10.23 -9.56
C ASP A 208 -1.20 -9.76 -8.84
N LEU A 209 -1.41 -10.21 -7.60
CA LEU A 209 -2.53 -9.79 -6.78
C LEU A 209 -2.34 -8.38 -6.26
N GLY A 210 -3.45 -7.64 -6.25
CA GLY A 210 -3.45 -6.28 -5.77
C GLY A 210 -4.82 -5.81 -5.35
N ILE A 211 -4.88 -4.51 -5.14
CA ILE A 211 -6.12 -3.81 -4.84
C ILE A 211 -6.37 -2.73 -5.87
N SER A 212 -7.63 -2.45 -6.19
CA SER A 212 -8.04 -1.27 -6.95
C SER A 212 -8.86 -0.33 -6.09
N PHE A 213 -8.84 0.95 -6.45
CA PHE A 213 -9.71 1.95 -5.85
C PHE A 213 -10.96 2.16 -6.69
N ASN A 214 -12.10 1.79 -6.14
CA ASN A 214 -13.40 2.03 -6.73
C ASN A 214 -13.93 3.38 -6.24
N LYS A 215 -14.14 4.31 -7.18
CA LYS A 215 -14.81 5.58 -6.90
C LYS A 215 -16.27 5.46 -7.28
N LEU A 216 -17.13 6.11 -6.51
CA LEU A 216 -18.50 6.37 -6.94
C LEU A 216 -18.55 7.80 -7.48
N ASN A 217 -19.29 8.04 -8.56
CA ASN A 217 -19.60 9.39 -9.00
C ASN A 217 -20.68 10.02 -8.09
N GLU A 218 -21.02 11.28 -8.36
CA GLU A 218 -22.07 12.01 -7.62
C GLU A 218 -23.45 11.34 -7.71
N ASN A 219 -23.68 10.52 -8.74
CA ASN A 219 -24.90 9.74 -8.95
C ASN A 219 -24.85 8.36 -8.26
N GLY A 220 -23.77 8.04 -7.53
CA GLY A 220 -23.59 6.74 -6.88
C GLY A 220 -23.16 5.61 -7.83
N GLU A 221 -22.83 5.92 -9.08
CA GLU A 221 -22.38 4.92 -10.07
C GLU A 221 -20.90 4.62 -9.89
N PHE A 222 -20.51 3.36 -10.07
CA PHE A 222 -19.10 2.96 -10.06
C PHE A 222 -18.36 3.60 -11.24
N ILE A 223 -17.40 4.46 -10.93
CA ILE A 223 -16.38 4.89 -11.88
C ILE A 223 -15.23 3.89 -11.75
N PRO A 224 -14.98 3.06 -12.77
CA PRO A 224 -13.83 2.16 -12.74
C PRO A 224 -12.55 3.00 -12.87
N ASN A 225 -11.93 3.30 -11.74
CA ASN A 225 -10.62 3.93 -11.68
C ASN A 225 -9.59 2.79 -11.55
N PHE A 226 -9.04 2.36 -12.69
CA PHE A 226 -8.22 1.16 -12.79
C PHE A 226 -6.78 1.33 -12.26
N GLU A 227 -6.54 2.21 -11.29
CA GLU A 227 -5.24 2.21 -10.63
C GLU A 227 -5.14 0.99 -9.70
N VAL A 228 -4.49 -0.05 -10.20
CA VAL A 228 -4.22 -1.28 -9.45
C VAL A 228 -2.91 -1.12 -8.69
N ILE A 229 -2.99 -1.23 -7.37
CA ILE A 229 -1.84 -1.21 -6.47
C ILE A 229 -1.43 -2.65 -6.18
N ARG A 230 -0.16 -2.96 -6.40
CA ARG A 230 0.41 -4.30 -6.31
C ARG A 230 1.55 -4.36 -5.31
N ILE A 231 2.17 -5.53 -5.15
CA ILE A 231 3.34 -5.67 -4.28
C ILE A 231 4.50 -4.77 -4.73
N THR A 232 4.59 -4.48 -6.02
CA THR A 232 5.59 -3.58 -6.60
C THR A 232 5.46 -2.15 -6.09
N ASP A 233 4.25 -1.68 -5.78
CA ASP A 233 4.04 -0.36 -5.18
C ASP A 233 4.57 -0.31 -3.74
N VAL A 234 4.42 -1.41 -2.99
CA VAL A 234 4.97 -1.57 -1.63
C VAL A 234 6.49 -1.55 -1.67
N ILE A 235 7.10 -2.28 -2.61
CA ILE A 235 8.56 -2.27 -2.83
C ILE A 235 9.04 -0.87 -3.23
N SER A 236 8.32 -0.19 -4.12
CA SER A 236 8.60 1.19 -4.51
C SER A 236 8.54 2.15 -3.31
N ALA A 237 7.59 1.96 -2.40
CA ALA A 237 7.49 2.76 -1.19
C ALA A 237 8.62 2.52 -0.20
N LEU A 238 9.03 1.27 0.01
CA LEU A 238 10.24 0.96 0.79
C LEU A 238 11.47 1.57 0.13
N THR A 239 11.59 1.46 -1.19
CA THR A 239 12.70 2.05 -1.97
C THR A 239 12.80 3.56 -1.76
N ALA A 240 11.69 4.28 -1.88
CA ALA A 240 11.65 5.72 -1.66
C ALA A 240 11.96 6.09 -0.20
N SER A 241 11.46 5.30 0.75
CA SER A 241 11.74 5.48 2.19
C SER A 241 13.22 5.30 2.49
N THR A 242 13.85 4.25 1.99
CA THR A 242 15.30 4.01 2.10
C THR A 242 16.09 5.17 1.52
N LYS A 243 15.77 5.63 0.31
CA LYS A 243 16.48 6.74 -0.35
C LYS A 243 16.42 8.05 0.45
N ILE A 244 15.24 8.45 0.93
CA ILE A 244 15.11 9.68 1.73
C ILE A 244 15.83 9.54 3.09
N THR A 245 15.81 8.34 3.67
CA THR A 245 16.56 8.03 4.91
C THR A 245 18.07 8.20 4.70
N SER A 246 18.61 7.63 3.62
CA SER A 246 20.03 7.81 3.27
C SER A 246 20.38 9.26 2.94
N ILE A 247 19.47 10.02 2.33
CA ILE A 247 19.67 11.47 2.13
C ILE A 247 19.78 12.18 3.49
N ALA A 248 18.87 11.91 4.42
CA ALA A 248 18.95 12.48 5.77
C ALA A 248 20.26 12.12 6.47
N GLN A 249 20.73 10.88 6.34
CA GLN A 249 22.00 10.45 6.93
C GLN A 249 23.19 11.21 6.34
N LYS A 250 23.24 11.36 5.01
CA LYS A 250 24.29 12.15 4.35
C LYS A 250 24.30 13.61 4.82
N GLU A 251 23.13 14.20 5.00
CA GLU A 251 23.01 15.55 5.55
C GLU A 251 23.53 15.63 7.00
N VAL A 252 23.30 14.61 7.83
CA VAL A 252 23.88 14.57 9.18
C VAL A 252 25.41 14.54 9.11
N ILE A 253 25.97 13.64 8.31
CA ILE A 253 27.43 13.48 8.15
C ILE A 253 28.06 14.78 7.65
N HIS A 254 27.44 15.44 6.67
CA HIS A 254 27.89 16.73 6.13
C HIS A 254 27.86 17.86 7.16
N ARG A 255 27.09 17.74 8.25
CA ARG A 255 27.03 18.77 9.30
C ARG A 255 27.98 18.50 10.46
N ILE A 256 28.50 17.27 10.57
CA ILE A 256 29.51 16.90 11.57
C ILE A 256 30.92 17.29 11.08
N HIS A 257 31.17 17.19 9.77
CA HIS A 257 32.47 17.47 9.13
C HIS A 257 32.48 18.80 8.39
#